data_AF-A0A0N4V634-F1
#
_entry.id   AF-A0A0N4V634-F1
#
_cell.length_a   1.000
_cell.length_b   1.000
_cell.length_c   1.000
_cell.angle_alpha   90.00
_cell.angle_beta   90.00
_cell.angle_gamma   90.00
#
_symmetry.space_group_name_H-M   'P 1'
#
loop_
_entity.id
_entity.type
_entity.pdbx_description
1 polymer ?
#
loop_
_entity_poly.entity_id
_entity_poly.type
_entity_poly.pdbx_seq_one_letter_code
_entity_poly.pdbx_strand_id
1 'polypeptide(L)'
;MELNMFFQALQLFNRNKVEDATDLCTQILNKDPYDQAAWGLKMTCLTELVYVDELEYEERGLAEIFLDDNIVETSSRRGTSYSRPVSSSTGPTQAVR
;
A
#
# COMPACT_ATOMS: atom_id res chain seq x y z
N MET A 1 -24.90 -2.79 -33.28
CA MET A 1 -24.99 -1.85 -32.14
C MET A 1 -23.58 -1.32 -31.94
N GLU A 2 -23.31 -0.08 -32.35
CA GLU A 2 -22.00 0.52 -32.10
C GLU A 2 -21.80 0.64 -30.58
N LEU A 3 -20.75 0.01 -30.08
CA LEU A 3 -20.43 0.06 -28.66
C LEU A 3 -19.78 1.42 -28.36
N ASN A 4 -20.32 2.14 -27.39
CA ASN A 4 -19.75 3.40 -26.94
C ASN A 4 -18.29 3.19 -26.43
N MET A 5 -17.34 4.01 -26.89
CA MET A 5 -15.91 3.87 -26.56
C MET A 5 -15.65 3.94 -25.04
N PHE A 6 -16.36 4.81 -24.33
CA PHE A 6 -16.23 4.92 -22.87
C PHE A 6 -16.73 3.66 -22.16
N PHE A 7 -17.84 3.09 -22.63
CA PHE A 7 -18.33 1.81 -22.10
C PHE A 7 -17.33 0.68 -22.32
N GLN A 8 -16.64 0.66 -23.47
CA GLN A 8 -15.57 -0.30 -23.72
C GLN A 8 -14.39 -0.10 -22.75
N ALA A 9 -14.01 1.14 -22.44
CA ALA A 9 -12.95 1.43 -21.47
C ALA A 9 -13.30 0.91 -20.07
N LEU A 10 -14.55 1.11 -19.63
CA LEU A 10 -15.05 0.55 -18.37
C LEU A 10 -15.01 -0.98 -18.34
N GLN A 11 -15.37 -1.63 -19.44
CA GLN A 11 -15.30 -3.09 -19.55
C GLN A 11 -13.86 -3.61 -19.48
N LEU A 12 -12.90 -2.89 -20.04
CA LEU A 12 -11.48 -3.22 -19.94
C LEU A 12 -10.98 -3.05 -18.51
N PHE A 13 -11.32 -1.93 -17.86
CA PHE A 13 -10.98 -1.67 -16.46
C PHE A 13 -11.52 -2.77 -15.52
N ASN A 14 -12.80 -3.14 -15.66
CA ASN A 14 -13.42 -4.21 -14.85
C ASN A 14 -12.77 -5.60 -15.05
N ARG A 15 -12.05 -5.81 -16.17
CA ARG A 15 -11.30 -7.04 -16.47
C ARG A 15 -9.83 -6.95 -16.06
N ASN A 16 -9.47 -5.91 -15.30
CA ASN A 16 -8.11 -5.61 -14.90
C ASN A 16 -7.15 -5.37 -16.10
N LYS A 17 -7.68 -4.92 -17.24
CA LYS A 17 -6.90 -4.50 -18.41
C LYS A 17 -6.69 -3.00 -18.36
N VAL A 18 -5.94 -2.56 -17.36
CA VAL A 18 -5.84 -1.16 -16.96
C VAL A 18 -5.06 -0.32 -17.99
N GLU A 19 -4.02 -0.88 -18.61
CA GLU A 19 -3.25 -0.22 -19.67
C GLU A 19 -4.13 0.05 -20.91
N ASP A 20 -4.84 -0.98 -21.41
CA ASP A 20 -5.76 -0.85 -22.54
C ASP A 20 -6.87 0.19 -22.27
N ALA A 21 -7.40 0.22 -21.04
CA ALA A 21 -8.41 1.19 -20.63
C ALA A 21 -7.84 2.62 -20.61
N THR A 22 -6.59 2.79 -20.16
CA THR A 22 -5.89 4.09 -20.13
C THR A 22 -5.66 4.64 -21.54
N ASP A 23 -5.25 3.78 -22.48
CA ASP A 23 -5.06 4.16 -23.88
C ASP A 23 -6.38 4.56 -24.54
N LEU A 24 -7.45 3.83 -24.27
CA LEU A 24 -8.76 4.16 -24.82
C LEU A 24 -9.31 5.47 -24.23
N CYS A 25 -9.12 5.72 -22.93
CA CYS A 25 -9.45 7.02 -22.33
C CYS A 25 -8.63 8.15 -22.95
N THR A 26 -7.36 7.93 -23.28
CA THR A 26 -6.52 8.91 -23.97
C THR A 26 -7.08 9.22 -25.36
N GLN A 27 -7.55 8.22 -26.10
CA GLN A 27 -8.20 8.43 -27.40
C GLN A 27 -9.51 9.22 -27.29
N ILE A 28 -10.30 9.00 -26.22
CA ILE A 28 -11.52 9.75 -25.95
C ILE A 28 -11.18 11.22 -25.66
N LEU A 29 -10.22 11.46 -24.76
CA LEU A 29 -9.79 12.81 -24.35
C LEU A 29 -9.12 13.61 -25.49
N ASN A 30 -8.46 12.94 -26.43
CA ASN A 30 -7.94 13.59 -27.63
C ASN A 30 -9.05 14.11 -28.55
N LYS A 31 -10.26 13.53 -28.50
CA LYS A 31 -11.43 14.00 -29.26
C LYS A 31 -12.24 15.04 -28.49
N ASP A 32 -12.46 14.80 -27.20
CA ASP A 32 -13.13 15.73 -26.30
C ASP A 32 -12.32 15.90 -25.00
N PRO A 33 -11.52 16.98 -24.89
CA PRO A 33 -10.71 17.24 -23.71
C PRO A 33 -11.52 17.51 -22.43
N TYR A 34 -12.82 17.83 -22.55
CA TYR A 34 -13.69 18.19 -21.43
C TYR A 34 -14.51 17.02 -20.89
N ASP A 35 -14.32 15.80 -21.41
CA ASP A 35 -14.98 14.60 -20.89
C ASP A 35 -14.45 14.24 -19.50
N GLN A 36 -15.21 14.65 -18.48
CA GLN A 36 -14.88 14.41 -17.08
C GLN A 36 -14.90 12.92 -16.71
N ALA A 37 -15.76 12.13 -17.36
CA ALA A 37 -15.88 10.71 -17.07
C ALA A 37 -14.64 9.96 -17.58
N ALA A 38 -14.16 10.29 -18.78
CA ALA A 38 -12.91 9.76 -19.32
C ALA A 38 -11.69 10.18 -18.50
N TRP A 39 -11.65 11.42 -18.00
CA TRP A 39 -10.61 11.86 -17.07
C TRP A 39 -10.63 11.07 -15.76
N GLY A 40 -11.80 10.94 -15.14
CA GLY A 40 -11.97 10.19 -13.90
C GLY A 40 -11.48 8.75 -14.05
N LEU A 41 -11.93 8.05 -15.10
CA LEU A 41 -11.52 6.68 -15.37
C LEU A 41 -10.00 6.57 -15.63
N LYS A 42 -9.42 7.50 -16.41
CA LYS A 42 -7.99 7.50 -16.70
C LYS A 42 -7.15 7.68 -15.43
N MET A 43 -7.55 8.59 -14.54
CA MET A 43 -6.85 8.79 -13.27
C MET A 43 -6.91 7.55 -12.39
N THR A 44 -8.08 6.91 -12.27
CA THR A 44 -8.22 5.64 -11.54
C THR A 44 -7.34 4.54 -12.13
N CYS A 45 -7.28 4.45 -13.46
CA CYS A 45 -6.40 3.47 -14.11
C CYS A 45 -4.93 3.71 -13.79
N LEU A 46 -4.47 4.97 -13.84
CA LEU A 46 -3.09 5.31 -13.51
C LEU A 46 -2.73 5.01 -12.05
N THR A 47 -3.67 5.18 -11.11
CA THR A 47 -3.43 4.80 -9.70
C THR A 47 -3.41 3.30 -9.50
N GLU A 48 -4.28 2.54 -10.18
CA GLU A 48 -4.33 1.07 -10.09
C GLU A 48 -3.06 0.39 -10.61
N LEU A 49 -2.40 0.96 -11.64
CA LEU A 49 -1.14 0.40 -12.16
C LEU A 49 -0.01 0.36 -11.13
N VAL A 50 -0.04 1.26 -10.15
CA VAL A 50 0.99 1.39 -9.11
C VAL A 50 0.44 1.13 -7.71
N TYR A 51 -0.80 0.64 -7.61
CA TYR A 51 -1.44 0.43 -6.33
C TYR A 51 -0.75 -0.69 -5.57
N VAL A 52 -0.39 -0.40 -4.33
CA VAL A 52 0.13 -1.36 -3.34
C VAL A 52 -0.70 -1.17 -2.08
N ASP A 53 -1.13 -2.27 -1.47
CA ASP A 53 -1.89 -2.21 -0.22
C ASP A 53 -1.04 -1.56 0.88
N GLU A 54 -1.55 -0.50 1.48
CA GLU A 54 -0.87 0.23 2.55
C GLU A 54 -0.58 -0.67 3.76
N LEU A 55 -1.42 -1.67 4.02
CA LEU A 55 -1.21 -2.63 5.12
C LEU A 55 0.01 -3.53 4.88
N GLU A 56 0.33 -3.82 3.61
CA GLU A 56 1.51 -4.59 3.23
C GLU A 56 2.77 -3.72 3.14
N TYR A 57 2.58 -2.41 2.95
CA TYR A 57 3.66 -1.42 2.82
C TYR A 57 3.97 -0.68 4.14
N GLU A 58 3.93 -1.39 5.28
CA GLU A 58 4.39 -0.82 6.56
C GLU A 58 5.92 -0.97 6.71
N GLU A 59 6.68 -0.05 6.13
CA GLU A 59 8.14 0.02 6.30
C GLU A 59 8.52 0.99 7.43
N ARG A 60 9.19 0.48 8.47
CA ARG A 60 9.81 1.32 9.52
C ARG A 60 11.29 1.54 9.23
N GLY A 61 11.66 2.79 8.97
CA GLY A 61 13.04 3.21 8.78
C GLY A 61 13.82 3.37 10.08
N LEU A 62 15.10 3.73 9.95
CA LEU A 62 15.99 3.92 11.11
C LEU A 62 15.56 5.11 11.98
N ALA A 63 15.00 6.15 11.39
CA ALA A 63 14.52 7.30 12.14
C ALA A 63 13.36 6.89 13.05
N GLU A 64 12.38 6.16 12.53
CA GLU A 64 11.25 5.66 13.33
C GLU A 64 11.70 4.64 14.38
N ILE A 65 12.70 3.80 14.09
CA ILE A 65 13.17 2.81 15.07
C ILE A 65 13.94 3.44 16.25
N PHE A 66 14.71 4.51 16.00
CA PHE A 66 15.65 5.06 16.99
C PHE A 66 15.24 6.39 17.62
N LEU A 67 14.48 7.22 16.90
CA LEU A 67 14.12 8.56 17.35
C LEU A 67 12.67 8.66 17.82
N ASP A 68 11.83 7.68 17.49
CA ASP A 68 10.43 7.68 17.85
C ASP A 68 10.22 7.10 19.25
N ASP A 69 9.77 7.94 20.19
CA ASP A 69 9.61 7.60 21.60
C ASP A 69 8.15 7.24 21.93
N ASN A 70 7.56 6.38 21.07
CA ASN A 70 6.16 5.95 21.16
C ASN A 70 5.94 4.75 22.12
N ILE A 71 7.00 4.23 22.73
CA ILE A 71 6.95 3.11 23.68
C ILE A 71 6.73 3.66 25.09
N VAL A 72 5.56 3.39 25.68
CA VAL A 72 5.21 3.85 27.04
C VAL A 72 6.13 3.23 28.10
N GLU A 73 6.53 1.97 27.93
CA GLU A 73 7.36 1.24 28.90
C GLU A 73 8.50 0.46 28.24
N THR A 74 9.73 0.88 28.53
CA THR A 74 10.95 0.25 28.01
C THR A 74 11.29 -1.06 28.73
N SER A 75 10.84 -1.23 29.98
CA SER A 75 11.04 -2.44 30.79
C SER A 75 9.77 -3.29 30.92
N SER A 76 9.04 -3.47 29.82
CA SER A 76 7.85 -4.33 29.77
C SER A 76 8.14 -5.79 30.16
N ARG A 77 7.13 -6.49 30.71
CA ARG A 77 7.25 -7.91 31.06
C ARG A 77 7.46 -8.74 29.78
N ARG A 78 8.30 -9.78 29.85
CA ARG A 78 8.55 -10.68 28.71
C ARG A 78 7.25 -11.23 28.12
N GLY A 79 7.12 -11.17 26.80
CA GLY A 79 5.93 -11.60 26.06
C GLY A 79 4.80 -10.54 25.98
N THR A 80 4.97 -9.37 26.63
CA THR A 80 4.01 -8.26 26.54
C THR A 80 4.50 -7.12 25.63
N SER A 81 5.63 -7.31 24.95
CA SER A 81 6.19 -6.41 23.95
C SER A 81 6.84 -7.21 22.82
N TYR A 82 6.82 -6.64 21.61
CA TYR A 82 7.54 -7.15 20.44
C TYR A 82 9.03 -6.80 20.44
N SER A 83 9.48 -5.92 21.35
CA SER A 83 10.89 -5.57 21.50
C SER A 83 11.71 -6.79 21.92
N ARG A 84 12.92 -6.95 21.37
CA ARG A 84 13.82 -8.04 21.77
C ARG A 84 14.12 -7.93 23.27
N PRO A 85 13.89 -8.98 24.07
CA PRO A 85 14.19 -8.94 25.48
C PRO A 85 15.71 -8.81 25.66
N VAL A 86 16.15 -7.78 26.37
CA VAL A 86 17.55 -7.63 26.83
C VAL A 86 17.77 -8.60 27.99
N SER A 87 17.61 -9.89 27.74
CA SER A 87 17.97 -10.91 28.71
C SER A 87 19.46 -11.14 28.59
N SER A 88 20.24 -10.56 29.50
CA SER A 88 21.59 -11.06 29.77
C SER A 88 21.50 -12.57 30.04
N SER A 89 22.09 -13.39 29.17
CA SER A 89 22.20 -14.84 29.31
C SER A 89 23.18 -15.25 30.42
N THR A 90 23.24 -14.47 31.49
CA THR A 90 24.14 -14.67 32.64
C THR A 90 23.32 -14.52 33.92
N GLY A 91 22.27 -15.34 34.03
CA GLY A 91 21.63 -15.62 35.32
C GLY A 91 22.43 -16.70 36.05
N PRO A 92 22.56 -16.64 37.39
CA PRO A 92 23.44 -17.54 38.14
C PRO A 92 23.00 -18.99 37.96
N THR A 93 23.97 -19.88 37.72
CA THR A 93 23.76 -21.32 37.57
C THR A 93 23.01 -21.89 38.76
N GLN A 94 21.92 -22.62 38.48
CA GLN A 94 21.12 -23.38 39.44
C GLN A 94 21.91 -24.60 39.95
N ALA A 95 22.96 -24.37 40.73
CA ALA A 95 23.69 -25.43 41.40
C ALA A 95 24.51 -24.84 42.56
N VAL A 96 23.83 -24.46 43.65
CA VAL A 96 24.24 -24.68 45.06
C VAL A 96 23.02 -24.30 45.92
N ARG A 97 22.31 -25.30 46.46
CA ARG A 97 22.05 -25.50 47.90
C ARG A 97 21.52 -26.92 48.10
#